data_AF-A0A968H9Z7-F1
#
_entry.id   AF-A0A968H9Z7-F1
#
_cell.length_a   1.000
_cell.length_b   1.000
_cell.length_c   1.000
_cell.angle_alpha   90.00
_cell.angle_beta   90.00
_cell.angle_gamma   90.00
#
_symmetry.space_group_name_H-M   'P 1'
#
loop_
_entity.id
_entity.type
_entity.pdbx_description
1 polymer ?
#
loop_
_entity_poly.entity_id
_entity_poly.type
_entity_poly.pdbx_seq_one_letter_code
_entity_poly.pdbx_strand_id
1 'polypeptide(L)'
;MMRAMNHFPYVLTISSEKGGVGKTTLATNLAIYLKAMQEDLQVTIMSFDNHFTIDRMFELSGQQSHGTVADFLNGGRGADLLHQGQYGINYLPSAHSLPDMYKDFKGPMMLCRMMAESGISGIVILDTRPDLNILTQNALYAADRVLIPVKDMPSLENCKHIFALFDQRGIDKKSLALIPCLIDNRIKYDGMFKDQRTLLRAFAINRGYRCMDTYIAKSPKVESLNTNPDGKIYPILSHARETEVHNQFTELANDVLSGYHQTTEPRAYLYYQWLNEQEGRRKEAYLARLEGILPHCVICGNLHEGNASKGFYFETSDRTSRGFLHSNCFVGMLCSILYELHPRSDLYQLSLQVIRESAGTSVALFRPIQDHASDTYRLLFQQLDQNGTILLEREISLDGFFEGVFDGIRDRLFLLLNESMTGYDGGLRSNWLAVHPVDEERPEQILQDQPYRKLQEFHRQMTEMITT
;
A
#
# COMPACT_ATOMS: atom_id res chain seq x y z
N MET A 1 25.73 -1.33 -11.86
CA MET A 1 25.17 0.03 -11.72
C MET A 1 24.01 0.30 -12.70
N MET A 2 24.09 -0.02 -14.00
CA MET A 2 22.96 0.14 -14.96
C MET A 2 21.78 -0.87 -14.83
N ARG A 3 21.77 -1.79 -13.85
CA ARG A 3 20.80 -2.92 -13.85
C ARG A 3 19.37 -2.51 -13.49
N ALA A 4 19.18 -1.52 -12.60
CA ALA A 4 17.85 -1.10 -12.16
C ALA A 4 17.13 -0.25 -13.22
N MET A 5 17.80 0.75 -13.81
CA MET A 5 17.22 1.60 -14.86
C MET A 5 16.81 0.86 -16.14
N ASN A 6 17.36 -0.34 -16.38
CA ASN A 6 16.96 -1.18 -17.51
C ASN A 6 15.59 -1.85 -17.31
N HIS A 7 15.08 -1.92 -16.08
CA HIS A 7 13.83 -2.60 -15.74
C HIS A 7 12.81 -1.71 -15.03
N PHE A 8 13.25 -0.57 -14.50
CA PHE A 8 12.40 0.39 -13.79
C PHE A 8 12.48 1.75 -14.48
N PRO A 9 11.32 2.40 -14.75
CA PRO A 9 11.31 3.67 -15.44
C PRO A 9 11.73 4.81 -14.50
N TYR A 10 12.36 5.83 -15.09
CA TYR A 10 12.46 7.15 -14.48
C TYR A 10 11.19 7.94 -14.80
N VAL A 11 10.43 8.34 -13.78
CA VAL A 11 9.13 8.98 -13.95
C VAL A 11 9.26 10.50 -13.86
N LEU A 12 9.00 11.17 -14.96
CA LEU A 12 8.89 12.63 -15.06
C LEU A 12 7.42 13.03 -15.10
N THR A 13 6.92 13.73 -14.08
CA THR A 13 5.54 14.22 -14.07
C THR A 13 5.47 15.71 -14.39
N ILE A 14 4.59 16.09 -15.30
CA ILE A 14 4.28 17.48 -15.61
C ILE A 14 2.93 17.81 -14.97
N SER A 15 2.93 18.59 -13.89
CA SER A 15 1.73 18.85 -13.10
C SER A 15 1.58 20.30 -12.68
N SER A 16 0.35 20.80 -12.74
CA SER A 16 -0.03 22.15 -12.34
C SER A 16 -1.55 22.22 -12.25
N GLU A 17 -2.06 22.69 -11.12
CA GLU A 17 -3.48 22.90 -10.85
C GLU A 17 -4.09 24.01 -11.72
N LYS A 18 -3.27 24.76 -12.47
CA LYS A 18 -3.78 25.74 -13.42
C LYS A 18 -3.84 25.17 -14.83
N GLY A 19 -5.01 25.30 -15.46
CA GLY A 19 -5.20 25.04 -16.89
C GLY A 19 -4.48 26.06 -17.78
N GLY A 20 -4.02 25.62 -18.95
CA GLY A 20 -3.43 26.51 -19.96
C GLY A 20 -2.09 27.15 -19.55
N VAL A 21 -1.27 26.43 -18.78
CA VAL A 21 0.13 26.80 -18.46
C VAL A 21 1.16 26.13 -19.37
N GLY A 22 0.70 25.29 -20.31
CA GLY A 22 1.56 24.57 -21.26
C GLY A 22 1.98 23.16 -20.83
N LYS A 23 1.27 22.49 -19.90
CA LYS A 23 1.60 21.12 -19.44
C LYS A 23 1.78 20.13 -20.58
N THR A 24 0.74 19.92 -21.38
CA THR A 24 0.76 18.98 -22.49
C THR A 24 1.80 19.35 -23.55
N THR A 25 1.91 20.64 -23.92
CA THR A 25 2.94 21.11 -24.85
C THR A 25 4.35 20.82 -24.34
N LEU A 26 4.58 21.02 -23.04
CA LEU A 26 5.85 20.70 -22.38
C LEU A 26 6.11 19.20 -22.42
N ALA A 27 5.14 18.39 -21.98
CA ALA A 27 5.26 16.94 -21.93
C ALA A 27 5.56 16.32 -23.30
N THR A 28 4.78 16.67 -24.32
CA THR A 28 4.91 16.06 -25.65
C THR A 28 6.16 16.50 -26.38
N ASN A 29 6.53 17.79 -26.34
CA ASN A 29 7.75 18.25 -26.99
C ASN A 29 8.98 17.77 -26.23
N LEU A 30 8.97 17.77 -24.90
CA LEU A 30 10.10 17.24 -24.14
C LEU A 30 10.37 15.77 -24.47
N ALA A 31 9.33 14.93 -24.61
CA ALA A 31 9.49 13.55 -25.08
C ALA A 31 10.29 13.47 -26.38
N ILE A 32 9.93 14.28 -27.37
CA ILE A 32 10.54 14.32 -28.70
C ILE A 32 11.99 14.80 -28.64
N TYR A 33 12.28 15.84 -27.84
CA TYR A 33 13.67 16.31 -27.67
C TYR A 33 14.54 15.28 -26.97
N LEU A 34 14.05 14.63 -25.91
CA LEU A 34 14.79 13.57 -25.22
C LEU A 34 15.17 12.43 -26.18
N LYS A 35 14.22 11.98 -27.00
CA LYS A 35 14.45 10.93 -28.00
C LYS A 35 15.40 11.36 -29.12
N ALA A 36 15.26 12.60 -29.59
CA ALA A 36 16.14 13.15 -30.63
C ALA A 36 17.59 13.34 -30.16
N MET A 37 17.79 13.63 -28.87
CA MET A 37 19.11 13.82 -28.28
C MET A 37 19.78 12.50 -27.90
N GLN A 38 19.00 11.45 -27.64
CA GLN A 38 19.51 10.11 -27.33
C GLN A 38 18.64 9.05 -28.00
N GLU A 39 19.02 8.63 -29.21
CA GLU A 39 18.22 7.76 -30.08
C GLU A 39 17.89 6.39 -29.44
N ASP A 40 18.83 5.82 -28.68
CA ASP A 40 18.65 4.53 -27.98
C ASP A 40 17.78 4.63 -26.72
N LEU A 41 17.47 5.84 -26.24
CA LEU A 41 16.67 6.04 -25.04
C LEU A 41 15.21 5.66 -25.32
N GLN A 42 14.65 4.79 -24.49
CA GLN A 42 13.21 4.55 -24.46
C GLN A 42 12.53 5.75 -23.79
N VAL A 43 11.61 6.37 -24.51
CA VAL A 43 10.81 7.49 -24.00
C VAL A 43 9.35 7.13 -24.19
N THR A 44 8.63 7.08 -23.09
CA THR A 44 7.20 6.75 -23.06
C THR A 44 6.42 7.95 -22.54
N ILE A 45 5.28 8.28 -23.14
CA ILE A 45 4.39 9.33 -22.65
C ILE A 45 2.96 8.81 -22.45
N MET A 46 2.30 9.26 -21.40
CA MET A 46 0.87 8.98 -21.17
C MET A 46 0.18 10.16 -20.49
N SER A 47 -1.11 10.32 -20.75
CA SER A 47 -1.94 11.39 -20.19
C SER A 47 -2.93 10.83 -19.19
N PHE A 48 -3.03 11.47 -18.03
CA PHE A 48 -4.14 11.29 -17.09
C PHE A 48 -5.23 12.36 -17.26
N ASP A 49 -5.20 13.04 -18.40
CA ASP A 49 -6.26 13.90 -18.89
C ASP A 49 -7.05 13.23 -20.02
N ASN A 50 -8.30 13.64 -20.23
CA ASN A 50 -9.13 13.15 -21.34
C ASN A 50 -8.85 13.91 -22.65
N HIS A 51 -7.70 14.56 -22.77
CA HIS A 51 -7.34 15.30 -23.96
C HIS A 51 -6.46 14.43 -24.88
N PHE A 52 -6.99 14.10 -26.05
CA PHE A 52 -6.37 13.27 -27.10
C PHE A 52 -5.20 13.98 -27.82
N THR A 53 -4.51 14.93 -27.18
CA THR A 53 -3.36 15.63 -27.77
C THR A 53 -2.20 14.68 -28.00
N ILE A 54 -1.96 13.76 -27.05
CA ILE A 54 -0.90 12.75 -27.17
C ILE A 54 -1.18 11.87 -28.38
N ASP A 55 -2.40 11.34 -28.48
CA ASP A 55 -2.82 10.49 -29.60
C ASP A 55 -2.66 11.24 -30.94
N ARG A 56 -3.19 12.46 -31.05
CA ARG A 56 -3.05 13.29 -32.26
C ARG A 56 -1.61 13.60 -32.66
N MET A 57 -0.68 13.60 -31.70
CA MET A 57 0.73 13.91 -31.95
C MET A 57 1.55 12.68 -32.31
N PHE A 58 1.24 11.51 -31.73
CA PHE A 58 2.07 10.32 -31.82
C PHE A 58 1.44 9.15 -32.59
N GLU A 59 0.14 9.16 -32.85
CA GLU A 59 -0.52 8.06 -33.55
C GLU A 59 0.04 7.85 -34.96
N LEU A 60 0.25 6.58 -35.31
CA LEU A 60 0.58 6.13 -36.66
C LEU A 60 -0.68 5.56 -37.32
N SER A 61 -0.95 6.00 -38.55
CA SER A 61 -2.15 5.56 -39.28
C SER A 61 -2.16 4.05 -39.49
N GLY A 62 -3.28 3.41 -39.13
CA GLY A 62 -3.47 1.96 -39.32
C GLY A 62 -2.92 1.09 -38.18
N GLN A 63 -2.46 1.67 -37.07
CA GLN A 63 -2.02 0.93 -35.90
C GLN A 63 -3.23 0.31 -35.16
N GLN A 64 -3.16 -0.98 -34.84
CA GLN A 64 -4.19 -1.64 -34.02
C GLN A 64 -3.94 -1.33 -32.53
N SER A 65 -4.98 -0.90 -31.81
CA SER A 65 -4.91 -0.63 -30.38
C SER A 65 -4.64 -1.90 -29.57
N HIS A 66 -3.60 -1.88 -28.72
CA HIS A 66 -3.28 -2.94 -27.76
C HIS A 66 -3.85 -2.66 -26.36
N GLY A 67 -4.44 -1.48 -26.17
CA GLY A 67 -5.03 -1.01 -24.93
C GLY A 67 -4.79 0.48 -24.73
N THR A 68 -5.26 0.99 -23.60
CA THR A 68 -5.24 2.42 -23.27
C THR A 68 -4.66 2.65 -21.88
N VAL A 69 -4.49 3.92 -21.51
CA VAL A 69 -4.18 4.31 -20.14
C VAL A 69 -5.19 3.73 -19.13
N ALA A 70 -6.47 3.57 -19.48
CA ALA A 70 -7.44 2.97 -18.58
C ALA A 70 -7.13 1.49 -18.30
N ASP A 71 -6.67 0.73 -19.30
CA ASP A 71 -6.29 -0.68 -19.12
C ASP A 71 -5.07 -0.81 -18.21
N PHE A 72 -4.10 0.09 -18.36
CA PHE A 72 -2.94 0.17 -17.47
C PHE A 72 -3.36 0.48 -16.02
N LEU A 73 -4.21 1.50 -15.83
CA LEU A 73 -4.71 1.86 -14.50
C LEU A 73 -5.67 0.81 -13.90
N ASN A 74 -6.14 -0.15 -14.69
CA ASN A 74 -6.89 -1.34 -14.24
C ASN A 74 -6.00 -2.55 -13.93
N GLY A 75 -4.67 -2.38 -13.95
CA GLY A 75 -3.70 -3.43 -13.62
C GLY A 75 -3.13 -4.18 -14.83
N GLY A 76 -3.40 -3.71 -16.05
CA GLY A 76 -2.71 -4.20 -17.24
C GLY A 76 -1.20 -3.91 -17.17
N ARG A 77 -0.39 -4.84 -17.69
CA ARG A 77 1.07 -4.68 -17.69
C ARG A 77 1.47 -3.65 -18.73
N GLY A 78 2.07 -2.54 -18.30
CA GLY A 78 2.35 -1.39 -19.16
C GLY A 78 3.12 -1.70 -20.44
N ALA A 79 4.15 -2.56 -20.39
CA ALA A 79 4.94 -2.97 -21.55
C ALA A 79 4.12 -3.63 -22.67
N ASP A 80 3.04 -4.34 -22.31
CA ASP A 80 2.18 -5.04 -23.27
C ASP A 80 1.15 -4.10 -23.92
N LEU A 81 0.97 -2.90 -23.36
CA LEU A 81 0.02 -1.88 -23.79
C LEU A 81 0.68 -0.73 -24.58
N LEU A 82 2.01 -0.75 -24.75
CA LEU A 82 2.75 0.32 -25.40
C LEU A 82 2.49 0.37 -26.90
N HIS A 83 2.26 1.58 -27.39
CA HIS A 83 2.23 1.91 -28.80
C HIS A 83 3.54 2.58 -29.21
N GLN A 84 4.20 2.06 -30.24
CA GLN A 84 5.24 2.80 -30.92
C GLN A 84 4.59 3.89 -31.78
N GLY A 85 4.86 5.15 -31.45
CA GLY A 85 4.31 6.31 -32.14
C GLY A 85 5.33 7.04 -33.01
N GLN A 86 4.91 8.19 -33.54
CA GLN A 86 5.76 9.09 -34.31
C GLN A 86 7.00 9.52 -33.53
N TYR A 87 8.05 9.88 -34.25
CA TYR A 87 9.34 10.35 -33.69
C TYR A 87 10.05 9.32 -32.80
N GLY A 88 9.66 8.04 -32.87
CA GLY A 88 10.25 6.97 -32.05
C GLY A 88 9.84 7.02 -30.58
N ILE A 89 8.75 7.73 -30.26
CA ILE A 89 8.19 7.86 -28.92
C ILE A 89 7.19 6.75 -28.67
N ASN A 90 7.33 6.04 -27.56
CA ASN A 90 6.29 5.14 -27.10
C ASN A 90 5.18 5.95 -26.41
N TYR A 91 3.93 5.54 -26.54
CA TYR A 91 2.84 6.15 -25.78
C TYR A 91 1.79 5.13 -25.37
N LEU A 92 1.01 5.45 -24.33
CA LEU A 92 -0.24 4.75 -24.08
C LEU A 92 -1.38 5.63 -24.61
N PRO A 93 -2.26 5.07 -25.48
CA PRO A 93 -3.43 5.79 -25.98
C PRO A 93 -4.33 6.31 -24.84
N SER A 94 -4.88 7.51 -25.03
CA SER A 94 -5.74 8.14 -24.03
C SER A 94 -7.09 7.43 -23.92
N ALA A 95 -7.73 7.52 -22.75
CA ALA A 95 -9.05 6.97 -22.51
C ALA A 95 -10.10 8.07 -22.22
N HIS A 96 -11.33 7.86 -22.69
CA HIS A 96 -12.39 8.87 -22.56
C HIS A 96 -12.87 9.09 -21.12
N SER A 97 -12.89 8.07 -20.26
CA SER A 97 -13.40 8.18 -18.88
C SER A 97 -12.44 7.61 -17.82
N LEU A 98 -11.41 8.39 -17.49
CA LEU A 98 -10.58 8.15 -16.30
C LEU A 98 -11.27 8.45 -14.95
N PRO A 99 -12.25 9.40 -14.82
CA PRO A 99 -12.90 9.67 -13.53
C PRO A 99 -13.58 8.47 -12.87
N ASP A 100 -14.15 7.56 -13.67
CA ASP A 100 -14.86 6.38 -13.15
C ASP A 100 -13.93 5.44 -12.37
N MET A 101 -12.63 5.53 -12.62
CA MET A 101 -11.59 4.73 -11.97
C MET A 101 -11.19 5.27 -10.60
N TYR A 102 -11.57 6.50 -10.25
CA TYR A 102 -11.08 7.15 -9.01
C TYR A 102 -11.47 6.36 -7.76
N LYS A 103 -12.61 5.67 -7.79
CA LYS A 103 -13.12 4.81 -6.70
C LYS A 103 -12.23 3.59 -6.43
N ASP A 104 -11.48 3.13 -7.42
CA ASP A 104 -10.65 1.94 -7.34
C ASP A 104 -9.25 2.27 -6.79
N PHE A 105 -8.86 3.55 -6.81
CA PHE A 105 -7.60 4.04 -6.27
C PHE A 105 -7.67 4.22 -4.74
N LYS A 106 -7.17 3.21 -4.02
CA LYS A 106 -7.15 3.19 -2.54
C LYS A 106 -6.12 4.11 -1.89
N GLY A 107 -5.25 4.76 -2.68
CA GLY A 107 -4.23 5.67 -2.17
C GLY A 107 -3.26 6.17 -3.26
N PRO A 108 -2.32 7.07 -2.89
CA PRO A 108 -1.39 7.71 -3.83
C PRO A 108 -0.22 6.81 -4.29
N MET A 109 -0.06 5.60 -3.72
CA MET A 109 1.05 4.69 -4.05
C MET A 109 0.71 3.69 -5.16
N MET A 110 -0.54 3.65 -5.61
CA MET A 110 -1.01 2.62 -6.54
C MET A 110 -0.28 2.71 -7.88
N LEU A 111 -0.04 3.93 -8.37
CA LEU A 111 0.73 4.12 -9.59
C LEU A 111 2.22 3.77 -9.43
N CYS A 112 2.82 3.98 -8.24
CA CYS A 112 4.20 3.52 -7.99
C CYS A 112 4.33 2.02 -8.19
N ARG A 113 3.35 1.26 -7.67
CA ARG A 113 3.27 -0.18 -7.86
C ARG A 113 3.12 -0.54 -9.34
N MET A 114 2.17 0.08 -10.02
CA MET A 114 1.94 -0.16 -11.45
C MET A 114 3.20 0.14 -12.27
N MET A 115 3.93 1.21 -11.98
CA MET A 115 5.21 1.54 -12.64
C MET A 115 6.29 0.51 -12.35
N ALA A 116 6.40 0.05 -11.10
CA ALA A 116 7.34 -0.99 -10.70
C ALA A 116 7.09 -2.35 -11.40
N GLU A 117 5.82 -2.68 -11.65
CA GLU A 117 5.39 -3.93 -12.29
C GLU A 117 5.20 -3.77 -13.82
N SER A 118 5.30 -2.55 -14.34
CA SER A 118 4.93 -2.23 -15.73
C SER A 118 5.81 -2.92 -16.78
N GLY A 119 7.08 -3.19 -16.45
CA GLY A 119 8.09 -3.61 -17.42
C GLY A 119 8.54 -2.50 -18.38
N ILE A 120 8.12 -1.26 -18.16
CA ILE A 120 8.56 -0.10 -18.95
C ILE A 120 9.93 0.35 -18.45
N SER A 121 10.83 0.70 -19.37
CA SER A 121 12.17 1.22 -19.07
C SER A 121 12.39 2.60 -19.67
N GLY A 122 13.51 3.25 -19.33
CA GLY A 122 13.84 4.58 -19.82
C GLY A 122 13.09 5.69 -19.09
N ILE A 123 12.67 6.73 -19.80
CA ILE A 123 11.93 7.86 -19.24
C ILE A 123 10.44 7.72 -19.53
N VAL A 124 9.61 7.80 -18.48
CA VAL A 124 8.15 7.88 -18.57
C VAL A 124 7.70 9.29 -18.23
N ILE A 125 7.01 9.95 -19.16
CA ILE A 125 6.44 11.29 -18.98
C ILE A 125 4.94 11.16 -18.70
N LEU A 126 4.51 11.71 -17.57
CA LEU A 126 3.11 11.78 -17.17
C LEU A 126 2.58 13.21 -17.35
N ASP A 127 1.60 13.38 -18.23
CA ASP A 127 0.84 14.63 -18.37
C ASP A 127 -0.43 14.55 -17.50
N THR A 128 -0.64 15.51 -16.60
CA THR A 128 -1.75 15.47 -15.64
C THR A 128 -2.84 16.48 -15.95
N ARG A 129 -4.04 16.22 -15.40
CA ARG A 129 -5.15 17.19 -15.35
C ARG A 129 -4.80 18.48 -14.59
N PRO A 130 -5.51 19.59 -14.87
CA PRO A 130 -5.39 20.84 -14.11
C PRO A 130 -6.14 20.79 -12.76
N ASP A 131 -5.97 19.71 -12.00
CA ASP A 131 -6.55 19.52 -10.67
C ASP A 131 -5.62 18.64 -9.83
N LEU A 132 -5.89 18.54 -8.53
CA LEU A 132 -5.13 17.70 -7.59
C LEU A 132 -5.92 16.43 -7.19
N ASN A 133 -6.57 15.81 -8.18
CA ASN A 133 -7.36 14.59 -7.98
C ASN A 133 -6.48 13.37 -7.64
N ILE A 134 -7.09 12.21 -7.39
CA ILE A 134 -6.37 11.01 -6.97
C ILE A 134 -5.33 10.51 -8.00
N LEU A 135 -5.58 10.66 -9.31
CA LEU A 135 -4.62 10.29 -10.34
C LEU A 135 -3.45 11.28 -10.40
N THR A 136 -3.71 12.59 -10.28
CA THR A 136 -2.64 13.59 -10.18
C THR A 136 -1.79 13.34 -8.93
N GLN A 137 -2.40 13.03 -7.79
CA GLN A 137 -1.67 12.68 -6.56
C GLN A 137 -0.80 11.43 -6.75
N ASN A 138 -1.32 10.41 -7.44
CA ASN A 138 -0.57 9.19 -7.77
C ASN A 138 0.61 9.49 -8.70
N ALA A 139 0.42 10.31 -9.73
CA ALA A 139 1.49 10.76 -10.63
C ALA A 139 2.61 11.46 -9.86
N LEU A 140 2.25 12.41 -9.01
CA LEU A 140 3.18 13.14 -8.15
C LEU A 140 3.97 12.21 -7.19
N TYR A 141 3.33 11.17 -6.66
CA TYR A 141 3.97 10.23 -5.72
C TYR A 141 4.93 9.26 -6.43
N ALA A 142 4.62 8.89 -7.67
CA ALA A 142 5.41 8.02 -8.52
C ALA A 142 6.59 8.72 -9.20
N ALA A 143 6.57 10.05 -9.25
CA ALA A 143 7.58 10.85 -9.92
C ALA A 143 8.96 10.79 -9.24
N ASP A 144 10.00 10.56 -10.05
CA ASP A 144 11.39 10.89 -9.72
C ASP A 144 11.62 12.40 -9.77
N ARG A 145 10.93 13.06 -10.70
CA ARG A 145 10.96 14.51 -10.87
C ARG A 145 9.62 15.05 -11.31
N VAL A 146 9.23 16.19 -10.76
CA VAL A 146 8.02 16.92 -11.11
C VAL A 146 8.41 18.29 -11.67
N LEU A 147 7.97 18.57 -12.90
CA LEU A 147 8.03 19.92 -13.46
C LEU A 147 6.67 20.60 -13.28
N ILE A 148 6.70 21.75 -12.62
CA ILE A 148 5.51 22.54 -12.30
C ILE A 148 5.51 23.80 -13.16
N PRO A 149 4.85 23.77 -14.34
CA PRO A 149 4.78 24.95 -15.20
C PRO A 149 3.96 26.07 -14.55
N VAL A 150 4.55 27.26 -14.51
CA VAL A 150 3.95 28.50 -14.00
C VAL A 150 4.03 29.58 -15.06
N LYS A 151 2.92 30.25 -15.37
CA LYS A 151 2.88 31.33 -16.36
C LYS A 151 2.67 32.71 -15.75
N ASP A 152 2.04 32.79 -14.60
CA ASP A 152 1.61 34.02 -13.94
C ASP A 152 1.57 33.85 -12.41
N MET A 153 1.34 34.94 -11.68
CA MET A 153 1.25 34.89 -10.21
C MET A 153 0.17 33.92 -9.71
N PRO A 154 -1.05 33.88 -10.26
CA PRO A 154 -2.06 32.89 -9.86
C PRO A 154 -1.59 31.44 -10.01
N SER A 155 -0.92 31.11 -11.12
CA SER A 155 -0.39 29.76 -11.32
C SER A 155 0.70 29.40 -10.30
N LEU A 156 1.55 30.37 -9.93
CA LEU A 156 2.58 30.19 -8.91
C LEU A 156 1.98 30.06 -7.51
N GLU A 157 0.94 30.83 -7.19
CA GLU A 157 0.21 30.74 -5.93
C GLU A 157 -0.46 29.38 -5.74
N ASN A 158 -1.05 28.82 -6.80
CA ASN A 158 -1.68 27.50 -6.75
C ASN A 158 -0.67 26.37 -6.45
N CYS A 159 0.59 26.52 -6.86
CA CYS A 159 1.62 25.51 -6.61
C CYS A 159 1.73 25.12 -5.13
N LYS A 160 1.35 26.01 -4.21
CA LYS A 160 1.36 25.74 -2.76
C LYS A 160 0.62 24.45 -2.39
N HIS A 161 -0.44 24.03 -3.11
CA HIS A 161 -1.14 22.80 -2.73
C HIS A 161 -0.36 21.55 -3.10
N ILE A 162 0.37 21.54 -4.22
CA ILE A 162 1.32 20.45 -4.54
C ILE A 162 2.39 20.35 -3.44
N PHE A 163 2.96 21.46 -3.00
CA PHE A 163 3.96 21.46 -1.92
C PHE A 163 3.37 21.00 -0.57
N ALA A 164 2.15 21.46 -0.24
CA ALA A 164 1.45 21.06 0.98
C ALA A 164 1.10 19.56 0.97
N LEU A 165 0.76 18.99 -0.20
CA LEU A 165 0.55 17.55 -0.35
C LEU A 165 1.83 16.77 -0.02
N PHE A 166 3.00 17.24 -0.48
CA PHE A 166 4.28 16.62 -0.16
C PHE A 166 4.58 16.69 1.34
N ASP A 167 4.32 17.84 1.99
CA ASP A 167 4.45 17.98 3.45
C ASP A 167 3.54 17.01 4.20
N GLN A 168 2.25 16.99 3.88
CA GLN A 168 1.25 16.16 4.54
C GLN A 168 1.58 14.66 4.44
N ARG A 169 2.25 14.27 3.35
CA ARG A 169 2.61 12.87 3.06
C ARG A 169 4.06 12.52 3.43
N GLY A 170 4.83 13.46 3.97
CA GLY A 170 6.23 13.25 4.33
C GLY A 170 7.15 12.93 3.14
N ILE A 171 6.83 13.45 1.95
CA ILE A 171 7.63 13.24 0.74
C ILE A 171 8.66 14.37 0.61
N ASP A 172 9.89 14.01 0.27
CA ASP A 172 10.93 15.00 -0.02
C ASP A 172 10.54 15.87 -1.24
N LYS A 173 10.63 17.19 -1.07
CA LYS A 173 10.31 18.21 -2.08
C LYS A 173 11.41 18.37 -3.13
N LYS A 174 12.57 17.71 -2.99
CA LYS A 174 13.70 17.81 -3.95
C LYS A 174 13.33 17.44 -5.39
N SER A 175 12.32 16.59 -5.58
CA SER A 175 11.82 16.22 -6.91
C SER A 175 11.00 17.34 -7.56
N LEU A 176 10.48 18.31 -6.80
CA LEU A 176 9.68 19.42 -7.32
C LEU A 176 10.57 20.52 -7.89
N ALA A 177 10.27 20.95 -9.12
CA ALA A 177 10.88 22.11 -9.74
C ALA A 177 9.85 22.94 -10.51
N LEU A 178 9.76 24.23 -10.21
CA LEU A 178 8.96 25.17 -10.99
C LEU A 178 9.68 25.50 -12.29
N ILE A 179 8.93 25.59 -13.39
CA ILE A 179 9.43 26.05 -14.68
C ILE A 179 8.56 27.22 -15.17
N PRO A 180 9.13 28.42 -15.35
CA PRO A 180 8.40 29.52 -15.95
C PRO A 180 8.06 29.20 -17.43
N CYS A 181 6.79 29.26 -17.79
CA CYS A 181 6.28 28.93 -19.12
C CYS A 181 5.41 30.05 -19.67
N LEU A 182 5.31 30.11 -21.00
CA LEU A 182 4.53 31.13 -21.72
C LEU A 182 4.94 32.57 -21.34
N ILE A 183 6.25 32.78 -21.12
CA ILE A 183 6.81 34.08 -20.74
C ILE A 183 6.81 35.01 -21.95
N ASP A 184 6.14 36.16 -21.83
CA ASP A 184 6.18 37.18 -22.87
C ASP A 184 7.40 38.09 -22.65
N ASN A 185 8.48 37.78 -23.37
CA ASN A 185 9.76 38.50 -23.27
C ASN A 185 9.66 40.00 -23.65
N ARG A 186 8.57 40.41 -24.31
CA ARG A 186 8.31 41.80 -24.69
C ARG A 186 7.83 42.64 -23.50
N ILE A 187 7.27 42.00 -22.47
CA ILE A 187 6.82 42.69 -21.27
C ILE A 187 8.03 42.99 -20.38
N LYS A 188 8.27 44.28 -20.16
CA LYS A 188 9.30 44.79 -19.25
C LYS A 188 8.66 45.64 -18.16
N TYR A 189 9.20 45.54 -16.96
CA TYR A 189 8.74 46.33 -15.81
C TYR A 189 9.83 47.29 -15.35
N ASP A 190 9.40 48.43 -14.81
CA ASP A 190 10.26 49.32 -14.05
C ASP A 190 10.51 48.77 -12.64
N GLY A 191 11.68 49.07 -12.07
CA GLY A 191 12.08 48.60 -10.74
C GLY A 191 13.04 47.41 -10.73
N MET A 192 13.03 46.67 -9.61
CA MET A 192 13.98 45.60 -9.28
C MET A 192 13.86 44.37 -10.19
N PHE A 193 12.65 44.00 -10.61
CA PHE A 193 12.39 42.85 -11.45
C PHE A 193 12.06 43.32 -12.87
N LYS A 194 13.00 43.16 -13.81
CA LYS A 194 12.90 43.74 -15.16
C LYS A 194 11.95 43.01 -16.11
N ASP A 195 11.59 41.76 -15.81
CA ASP A 195 10.69 40.95 -16.62
C ASP A 195 9.93 39.91 -15.80
N GLN A 196 8.93 39.31 -16.44
CA GLN A 196 8.02 38.32 -15.85
C GLN A 196 8.75 37.07 -15.35
N ARG A 197 9.76 36.59 -16.09
CA ARG A 197 10.58 35.44 -15.67
C ARG A 197 11.29 35.72 -14.35
N THR A 198 11.98 36.85 -14.27
CA THR A 198 12.76 37.23 -13.09
C THR A 198 11.86 37.48 -11.89
N LEU A 199 10.69 38.06 -12.12
CA LEU A 199 9.66 38.23 -11.11
C LEU A 199 9.15 36.88 -10.56
N LEU A 200 8.69 35.97 -11.43
CA LEU A 200 8.20 34.65 -11.01
C LEU A 200 9.27 33.85 -10.27
N ARG A 201 10.51 33.88 -10.76
CA ARG A 201 11.64 33.18 -10.13
C ARG A 201 11.95 33.73 -8.73
N ALA A 202 11.94 35.05 -8.56
CA ALA A 202 12.15 35.67 -7.25
C ALA A 202 11.05 35.27 -6.25
N PHE A 203 9.78 35.29 -6.65
CA PHE A 203 8.67 34.87 -5.79
C PHE A 203 8.71 33.38 -5.45
N ALA A 204 9.13 32.52 -6.39
CA ALA A 204 9.32 31.10 -6.12
C ALA A 204 10.43 30.87 -5.07
N ILE A 205 11.59 31.48 -5.27
CA ILE A 205 12.73 31.37 -4.35
C ILE A 205 12.38 31.90 -2.96
N ASN A 206 11.69 33.05 -2.87
CA ASN A 206 11.25 33.62 -1.59
C ASN A 206 10.25 32.73 -0.84
N ARG A 207 9.53 31.85 -1.55
CA ARG A 207 8.64 30.83 -0.96
C ARG A 207 9.35 29.50 -0.68
N GLY A 208 10.67 29.42 -0.89
CA GLY A 208 11.46 28.20 -0.70
C GLY A 208 11.24 27.16 -1.81
N TYR A 209 10.69 27.56 -2.96
CA TYR A 209 10.47 26.65 -4.08
C TYR A 209 11.71 26.63 -4.99
N ARG A 210 12.14 25.42 -5.37
CA ARG A 210 13.13 25.25 -6.43
C ARG A 210 12.51 25.72 -7.75
N CYS A 211 13.18 26.64 -8.45
CA CYS A 211 12.74 27.17 -9.72
C CYS A 211 13.88 27.06 -10.73
N MET A 212 13.57 26.58 -11.93
CA MET A 212 14.56 26.39 -12.99
C MET A 212 15.02 27.75 -13.55
N ASP A 213 16.27 27.81 -13.97
CA ASP A 213 16.76 28.95 -14.73
C ASP A 213 16.22 28.92 -16.16
N THR A 214 16.15 27.74 -16.80
CA THR A 214 15.48 27.53 -18.08
C THR A 214 14.00 27.86 -17.97
N TYR A 215 13.45 28.46 -19.02
CA TYR A 215 12.05 28.86 -19.13
C TYR A 215 11.56 28.68 -20.56
N ILE A 216 10.25 28.61 -20.75
CA ILE A 216 9.62 28.53 -22.07
C ILE A 216 8.95 29.87 -22.40
N ALA A 217 9.40 30.52 -23.47
CA ALA A 217 8.82 31.77 -23.96
C ALA A 217 7.47 31.55 -24.66
N LYS A 218 6.65 32.60 -24.69
CA LYS A 218 5.43 32.64 -25.49
C LYS A 218 5.80 32.85 -26.96
N SER A 219 5.31 31.99 -27.84
CA SER A 219 5.59 32.06 -29.28
C SER A 219 4.31 31.85 -30.09
N PRO A 220 3.86 32.84 -30.89
CA PRO A 220 2.72 32.68 -31.79
C PRO A 220 2.89 31.52 -32.77
N LYS A 221 4.14 31.29 -33.21
CA LYS A 221 4.48 30.17 -34.07
C LYS A 221 4.22 28.83 -33.38
N VAL A 222 4.62 28.68 -32.12
CA VAL A 222 4.38 27.44 -31.35
C VAL A 222 2.88 27.23 -31.09
N GLU A 223 2.15 28.29 -30.74
CA GLU A 223 0.70 28.23 -30.53
C GLU A 223 -0.05 27.77 -31.80
N SER A 224 0.44 28.14 -33.00
CA SER A 224 -0.13 27.71 -34.28
C SER A 224 0.09 26.24 -34.63
N LEU A 225 1.03 25.54 -34.00
CA LEU A 225 1.39 24.15 -34.38
C LEU A 225 0.28 23.13 -34.10
N ASN A 226 -0.67 23.49 -33.24
CA ASN A 226 -1.82 22.66 -32.89
C ASN A 226 -3.01 22.84 -33.84
N THR A 227 -2.96 23.81 -34.75
CA THR A 227 -4.08 24.20 -35.61
C THR A 227 -3.67 24.21 -37.07
N ASN A 228 -4.10 23.21 -37.82
CA ASN A 228 -3.83 23.07 -39.24
C ASN A 228 -4.96 22.28 -39.94
N PRO A 229 -5.03 22.29 -41.29
CA PRO A 229 -6.10 21.61 -42.03
C PRO A 229 -6.10 20.08 -41.92
N ASP A 230 -4.95 19.47 -41.62
CA ASP A 230 -4.82 18.02 -41.48
C ASP A 230 -5.13 17.50 -40.06
N GLY A 231 -5.38 18.41 -39.11
CA GLY A 231 -5.73 18.11 -37.72
C GLY A 231 -4.59 17.54 -36.88
N LYS A 232 -3.35 17.52 -37.40
CA LYS A 232 -2.18 16.98 -36.68
C LYS A 232 -1.61 18.00 -35.71
N ILE A 233 -0.76 17.53 -34.82
CA ILE A 233 0.02 18.40 -33.94
C ILE A 233 1.48 18.31 -34.35
N TYR A 234 2.05 19.44 -34.74
CA TYR A 234 3.43 19.50 -35.22
C TYR A 234 4.42 19.78 -34.09
N PRO A 235 5.56 19.08 -34.01
CA PRO A 235 6.54 19.30 -32.95
C PRO A 235 7.37 20.55 -33.20
N ILE A 236 7.74 21.21 -32.10
CA ILE A 236 8.62 22.39 -32.09
C ILE A 236 9.97 22.06 -32.73
N LEU A 237 10.47 20.84 -32.47
CA LEU A 237 11.78 20.37 -32.95
C LEU A 237 11.96 20.49 -34.47
N SER A 238 10.89 20.31 -35.25
CA SER A 238 10.96 20.41 -36.71
C SER A 238 10.22 21.61 -37.29
N HIS A 239 9.20 22.15 -36.61
CA HIS A 239 8.33 23.18 -37.18
C HIS A 239 8.46 24.57 -36.55
N ALA A 240 9.31 24.74 -35.53
CA ALA A 240 9.57 26.05 -34.90
C ALA A 240 11.05 26.22 -34.50
N ARG A 241 11.96 25.70 -35.35
CA ARG A 241 13.43 25.72 -35.13
C ARG A 241 14.02 27.11 -35.03
N GLU A 242 13.40 28.07 -35.72
CA GLU A 242 13.77 29.47 -35.78
C GLU A 242 13.38 30.26 -34.52
N THR A 243 12.59 29.66 -33.63
CA THR A 243 12.12 30.31 -32.41
C THR A 243 13.06 30.05 -31.23
N GLU A 244 13.14 30.98 -30.28
CA GLU A 244 13.91 30.77 -29.04
C GLU A 244 13.43 29.56 -28.24
N VAL A 245 12.16 29.18 -28.41
CA VAL A 245 11.55 28.02 -27.74
C VAL A 245 12.27 26.72 -28.12
N HIS A 246 12.81 26.61 -29.33
CA HIS A 246 13.61 25.45 -29.74
C HIS A 246 14.85 25.25 -28.85
N ASN A 247 15.60 26.33 -28.63
CA ASN A 247 16.79 26.30 -27.78
C ASN A 247 16.41 26.03 -26.31
N GLN A 248 15.31 26.63 -25.83
CA GLN A 248 14.81 26.43 -24.47
C GLN A 248 14.39 24.97 -24.20
N PHE A 249 13.76 24.30 -25.17
CA PHE A 249 13.47 22.87 -25.05
C PHE A 249 14.73 22.00 -25.09
N THR A 250 15.75 22.41 -25.85
CA THR A 250 17.06 21.73 -25.87
C THR A 250 17.75 21.82 -24.51
N GLU A 251 17.76 23.01 -23.89
CA GLU A 251 18.28 23.21 -22.54
C GLU A 251 17.51 22.39 -21.50
N LEU A 252 16.17 22.40 -21.58
CA LEU A 252 15.33 21.63 -20.67
C LEU A 252 15.56 20.12 -20.82
N ALA A 253 15.67 19.62 -22.05
CA ALA A 253 15.95 18.21 -22.30
C ALA A 253 17.32 17.79 -21.76
N ASN A 254 18.35 18.61 -21.93
CA ASN A 254 19.67 18.37 -21.33
C ASN A 254 19.60 18.27 -19.80
N ASP A 255 18.88 19.18 -19.15
CA ASP A 255 18.72 19.18 -17.69
C ASP A 255 17.96 17.93 -17.19
N VAL A 256 16.94 17.48 -17.94
CA VAL A 256 16.20 16.25 -17.63
C VAL A 256 17.07 15.01 -17.87
N LEU A 257 17.83 14.93 -18.97
CA LEU A 257 18.78 13.84 -19.23
C LEU A 257 19.86 13.78 -18.15
N SER A 258 20.39 14.92 -17.73
CA SER A 258 21.36 14.98 -16.63
C SER A 258 20.78 14.41 -15.34
N GLY A 259 19.55 14.78 -14.99
CA GLY A 259 18.84 14.21 -13.85
C GLY A 259 18.61 12.71 -13.98
N TYR A 260 18.17 12.24 -15.15
CA TYR A 260 17.99 10.82 -15.46
C TYR A 260 19.29 10.02 -15.27
N HIS A 261 20.40 10.49 -15.83
CA HIS A 261 21.70 9.80 -15.75
C HIS A 261 22.30 9.80 -14.33
N GLN A 262 21.94 10.77 -13.49
CA GLN A 262 22.37 10.83 -12.09
C GLN A 262 21.53 9.94 -11.17
N THR A 263 20.32 9.56 -11.57
CA THR A 263 19.43 8.72 -10.75
C THR A 263 19.78 7.24 -10.90
N THR A 264 20.35 6.65 -9.86
CA THR A 264 20.66 5.21 -9.84
C THR A 264 19.49 4.35 -9.36
N GLU A 265 18.62 4.92 -8.52
CA GLU A 265 17.51 4.23 -7.86
C GLU A 265 16.23 5.01 -8.09
N PRO A 266 15.51 4.76 -9.21
CA PRO A 266 14.26 5.45 -9.48
C PRO A 266 13.19 5.08 -8.46
N ARG A 267 12.19 5.94 -8.31
CA ARG A 267 11.07 5.81 -7.37
C ARG A 267 10.37 4.46 -7.48
N ALA A 268 10.18 3.98 -8.71
CA ALA A 268 9.60 2.66 -8.98
C ALA A 268 10.45 1.50 -8.42
N TYR A 269 11.77 1.60 -8.53
CA TYR A 269 12.70 0.62 -7.96
C TYR A 269 12.71 0.66 -6.42
N LEU A 270 12.76 1.86 -5.83
CA LEU A 270 12.70 2.01 -4.37
C LEU A 270 11.39 1.44 -3.80
N TYR A 271 10.27 1.65 -4.50
CA TYR A 271 8.99 1.04 -4.14
C TYR A 271 9.03 -0.49 -4.23
N TYR A 272 9.59 -1.03 -5.32
CA TYR A 272 9.76 -2.47 -5.50
C TYR A 272 10.59 -3.11 -4.37
N GLN A 273 11.71 -2.49 -4.00
CA GLN A 273 12.54 -2.94 -2.87
C GLN A 273 11.74 -2.91 -1.55
N TRP A 274 11.05 -1.80 -1.27
CA TRP A 274 10.22 -1.68 -0.08
C TRP A 274 9.14 -2.76 -0.03
N LEU A 275 8.46 -3.05 -1.15
CA LEU A 275 7.44 -4.08 -1.22
C LEU A 275 8.02 -5.46 -0.89
N ASN A 276 9.15 -5.82 -1.51
CA ASN A 276 9.83 -7.08 -1.25
C ASN A 276 10.30 -7.21 0.21
N GLU A 277 10.79 -6.13 0.81
CA GLU A 277 11.14 -6.11 2.23
C GLU A 277 9.92 -6.33 3.12
N GLN A 278 8.79 -5.69 2.81
CA GLN A 278 7.56 -5.89 3.56
C GLN A 278 7.07 -7.33 3.45
N GLU A 279 7.09 -7.91 2.25
CA GLU A 279 6.74 -9.32 2.06
C GLU A 279 7.69 -10.25 2.81
N GLY A 280 8.99 -9.96 2.81
CA GLY A 280 10.00 -10.67 3.62
C GLY A 280 9.66 -10.63 5.11
N ARG A 281 9.43 -9.43 5.67
CA ARG A 281 9.06 -9.26 7.09
C ARG A 281 7.77 -9.98 7.45
N ARG A 282 6.75 -9.95 6.57
CA ARG A 282 5.49 -10.68 6.78
C ARG A 282 5.71 -12.19 6.82
N LYS A 283 6.55 -12.71 5.93
CA LYS A 283 6.92 -14.13 5.89
C LYS A 283 7.70 -14.54 7.13
N GLU A 284 8.69 -13.75 7.55
CA GLU A 284 9.45 -13.97 8.79
C GLU A 284 8.54 -13.96 10.03
N ALA A 285 7.64 -12.97 10.13
CA ALA A 285 6.68 -12.90 11.23
C ALA A 285 5.74 -14.12 11.28
N TYR A 286 5.28 -14.60 10.11
CA TYR A 286 4.48 -15.82 10.03
C TYR A 286 5.27 -17.06 10.46
N LEU A 287 6.52 -17.21 10.01
CA LEU A 287 7.40 -18.33 10.41
C LEU A 287 7.69 -18.29 11.92
N ALA A 288 7.98 -17.13 12.49
CA ALA A 288 8.20 -16.99 13.94
C ALA A 288 6.94 -17.31 14.76
N ARG A 289 5.73 -17.05 14.23
CA ARG A 289 4.48 -17.49 14.85
C ARG A 289 4.37 -19.02 14.81
N LEU A 290 4.68 -19.62 13.67
CA LEU A 290 4.62 -21.07 13.45
C LEU A 290 5.63 -21.84 14.32
N GLU A 291 6.87 -21.35 14.43
CA GLU A 291 7.92 -21.95 15.26
C GLU A 291 7.59 -21.92 16.76
N GLY A 292 6.80 -20.93 17.21
CA GLY A 292 6.37 -20.85 18.60
C GLY A 292 5.12 -21.66 18.93
N ILE A 293 4.62 -22.49 18.01
CA ILE A 293 3.49 -23.39 18.25
C ILE A 293 3.99 -24.64 18.98
N LEU A 294 3.33 -24.99 20.09
CA LEU A 294 3.61 -26.25 20.77
C LEU A 294 3.35 -27.45 19.83
N PRO A 295 4.25 -28.44 19.78
CA PRO A 295 4.17 -29.54 18.80
C PRO A 295 3.07 -30.56 19.10
N HIS A 296 2.39 -30.42 20.23
CA HIS A 296 1.38 -31.34 20.75
C HIS A 296 0.17 -30.59 21.29
N CYS A 297 -0.96 -31.30 21.36
CA CYS A 297 -2.15 -30.78 22.01
C CYS A 297 -2.02 -30.86 23.54
N VAL A 298 -1.99 -29.72 24.21
CA VAL A 298 -1.83 -29.60 25.68
C VAL A 298 -2.93 -30.27 26.52
N ILE A 299 -4.07 -30.63 25.93
CA ILE A 299 -5.14 -31.37 26.63
C ILE A 299 -4.87 -32.89 26.67
N CYS A 300 -4.18 -33.43 25.67
CA CYS A 300 -3.98 -34.89 25.53
C CYS A 300 -2.52 -35.34 25.44
N GLY A 301 -1.57 -34.41 25.31
CA GLY A 301 -0.14 -34.70 25.16
C GLY A 301 0.27 -35.25 23.79
N ASN A 302 -0.67 -35.61 22.90
CA ASN A 302 -0.34 -36.19 21.61
C ASN A 302 0.16 -35.15 20.61
N LEU A 303 1.18 -35.53 19.84
CA LEU A 303 1.73 -34.74 18.73
C LEU A 303 0.66 -34.46 17.66
N HIS A 304 0.81 -33.30 17.01
CA HIS A 304 -0.07 -32.85 15.93
C HIS A 304 0.09 -33.60 14.60
N GLU A 305 1.09 -34.47 14.48
CA GLU A 305 1.39 -35.26 13.27
C GLU A 305 0.48 -36.50 13.10
N GLY A 306 -0.41 -36.77 14.07
CA GLY A 306 -1.40 -37.86 13.99
C GLY A 306 -2.70 -37.49 13.27
N ASN A 307 -3.60 -38.46 13.10
CA ASN A 307 -4.92 -38.30 12.45
C ASN A 307 -5.95 -37.44 13.24
N ALA A 308 -5.52 -36.69 14.25
CA ALA A 308 -6.42 -35.92 15.11
C ALA A 308 -6.62 -34.50 14.54
N SER A 309 -7.87 -34.15 14.25
CA SER A 309 -8.21 -32.84 13.68
C SER A 309 -7.97 -31.69 14.66
N LYS A 310 -7.25 -30.65 14.20
CA LYS A 310 -6.99 -29.40 14.93
C LYS A 310 -8.19 -28.47 14.76
N GLY A 311 -9.06 -28.40 15.77
CA GLY A 311 -10.28 -27.58 15.72
C GLY A 311 -10.15 -26.21 16.36
N PHE A 312 -9.12 -26.01 17.19
CA PHE A 312 -8.97 -24.78 17.98
C PHE A 312 -7.52 -24.35 18.08
N TYR A 313 -7.30 -23.04 18.21
CA TYR A 313 -6.02 -22.40 18.49
C TYR A 313 -6.10 -21.73 19.87
N PHE A 314 -5.08 -21.88 20.71
CA PHE A 314 -5.01 -21.17 21.98
C PHE A 314 -3.78 -20.26 22.04
N GLU A 315 -3.90 -19.16 22.78
CA GLU A 315 -2.78 -18.25 23.08
C GLU A 315 -3.02 -17.59 24.45
N THR A 316 -1.96 -17.54 25.27
CA THR A 316 -1.97 -16.80 26.54
C THR A 316 -1.81 -15.30 26.30
N SER A 317 -2.31 -14.47 27.22
CA SER A 317 -2.26 -13.01 27.11
C SER A 317 -0.84 -12.44 27.06
N ASP A 318 0.15 -13.14 27.66
CA ASP A 318 1.57 -12.80 27.60
C ASP A 318 2.29 -13.41 26.38
N ARG A 319 1.57 -14.19 25.56
CA ARG A 319 2.06 -14.92 24.38
C ARG A 319 3.18 -15.91 24.66
N THR A 320 3.37 -16.33 25.90
CA THR A 320 4.41 -17.29 26.27
C THR A 320 4.03 -18.73 25.94
N SER A 321 2.74 -19.04 25.85
CA SER A 321 2.26 -20.35 25.41
C SER A 321 1.16 -20.20 24.36
N ARG A 322 1.28 -20.98 23.28
CA ARG A 322 0.34 -21.02 22.18
C ARG A 322 0.44 -22.34 21.43
N GLY A 323 -0.67 -22.78 20.86
CA GLY A 323 -0.72 -24.06 20.17
C GLY A 323 -2.08 -24.39 19.60
N PHE A 324 -2.20 -25.58 19.04
CA PHE A 324 -3.50 -26.09 18.59
C PHE A 324 -4.07 -27.09 19.59
N LEU A 325 -5.39 -27.15 19.66
CA LEU A 325 -6.12 -28.18 20.40
C LEU A 325 -6.88 -29.05 19.42
N HIS A 326 -6.89 -30.35 19.68
CA HIS A 326 -7.74 -31.26 18.91
C HIS A 326 -9.21 -30.96 19.17
N SER A 327 -10.02 -31.02 18.11
CA SER A 327 -11.45 -30.70 18.14
C SER A 327 -12.18 -31.48 19.24
N ASN A 328 -11.95 -32.81 19.30
CA ASN A 328 -12.56 -33.68 20.31
C ASN A 328 -12.00 -33.48 21.72
N CYS A 329 -10.73 -33.04 21.85
CA CYS A 329 -10.12 -32.81 23.16
C CYS A 329 -10.76 -31.60 23.84
N PHE A 330 -10.87 -30.49 23.13
CA PHE A 330 -11.44 -29.26 23.66
C PHE A 330 -12.94 -29.37 23.90
N VAL A 331 -13.71 -29.86 22.91
CA VAL A 331 -15.16 -30.05 23.06
C VAL A 331 -15.47 -31.04 24.18
N GLY A 332 -14.75 -32.16 24.26
CA GLY A 332 -14.92 -33.14 25.34
C GLY A 332 -14.57 -32.58 26.72
N MET A 333 -13.55 -31.71 26.80
CA MET A 333 -13.20 -31.00 28.03
C MET A 333 -14.32 -30.03 28.46
N LEU A 334 -14.87 -29.24 27.53
CA LEU A 334 -16.01 -28.36 27.82
C LEU A 334 -17.25 -29.12 28.31
N CYS A 335 -17.54 -30.32 27.77
CA CYS A 335 -18.63 -31.17 28.27
C CYS A 335 -18.46 -31.53 29.74
N SER A 336 -17.23 -31.89 30.13
CA SER A 336 -16.92 -32.28 31.50
C SER A 336 -16.94 -31.09 32.47
N ILE A 337 -16.49 -29.91 32.03
CA ILE A 337 -16.43 -28.71 32.88
C ILE A 337 -17.78 -28.02 33.02
N LEU A 338 -18.54 -27.87 31.92
CA LEU A 338 -19.77 -27.07 31.91
C LEU A 338 -21.00 -27.84 32.37
N TYR A 339 -21.01 -29.16 32.21
CA TYR A 339 -22.20 -29.98 32.42
C TYR A 339 -21.95 -31.17 33.37
N GLU A 340 -20.74 -31.32 33.92
CA GLU A 340 -20.35 -32.43 34.82
C GLU A 340 -20.65 -33.82 34.21
N LEU A 341 -20.68 -33.91 32.88
CA LEU A 341 -21.03 -35.14 32.17
C LEU A 341 -19.80 -36.04 32.05
N HIS A 342 -19.89 -37.22 32.66
CA HIS A 342 -18.89 -38.26 32.50
C HIS A 342 -18.96 -38.85 31.06
N PRO A 343 -17.83 -39.15 30.40
CA PRO A 343 -17.80 -39.73 29.05
C PRO A 343 -18.55 -41.05 28.85
N ARG A 344 -18.95 -41.71 29.95
CA ARG A 344 -19.73 -42.96 29.97
C ARG A 344 -21.25 -42.74 30.11
N SER A 345 -21.71 -41.50 30.20
CA SER A 345 -23.13 -41.16 30.30
C SER A 345 -23.81 -41.20 28.93
N ASP A 346 -25.04 -41.73 28.87
CA ASP A 346 -25.85 -41.77 27.63
C ASP A 346 -26.13 -40.36 27.07
N LEU A 347 -26.18 -39.35 27.94
CA LEU A 347 -26.38 -37.94 27.55
C LEU A 347 -25.14 -37.29 26.92
N TYR A 348 -23.96 -37.88 27.11
CA TYR A 348 -22.68 -37.29 26.68
C TYR A 348 -22.62 -37.08 25.16
N GLN A 349 -23.10 -38.03 24.36
CA GLN A 349 -23.05 -37.94 22.90
C GLN A 349 -23.97 -36.84 22.34
N LEU A 350 -25.16 -36.66 22.94
CA LEU A 350 -26.08 -35.60 22.54
C LEU A 350 -25.54 -34.22 22.92
N SER A 351 -24.96 -34.09 24.12
CA SER A 351 -24.36 -32.84 24.59
C SER A 351 -23.11 -32.45 23.78
N LEU A 352 -22.30 -33.44 23.35
CA LEU A 352 -21.10 -33.21 22.53
C LEU A 352 -21.41 -32.43 21.23
N GLN A 353 -22.52 -32.75 20.55
CA GLN A 353 -22.87 -32.10 19.29
C GLN A 353 -23.23 -30.61 19.49
N VAL A 354 -24.03 -30.33 20.52
CA VAL A 354 -24.42 -28.94 20.88
C VAL A 354 -23.20 -28.11 21.28
N ILE A 355 -22.31 -28.69 22.08
CA ILE A 355 -21.11 -28.00 22.56
C ILE A 355 -20.13 -27.78 21.42
N ARG A 356 -20.02 -28.70 20.47
CA ARG A 356 -19.20 -28.51 19.26
C ARG A 356 -19.67 -27.30 18.45
N GLU A 357 -20.97 -27.14 18.26
CA GLU A 357 -21.54 -26.00 17.51
C GLU A 357 -21.31 -24.67 18.24
N SER A 358 -21.52 -24.65 19.56
CA SER A 358 -21.24 -23.48 20.39
C SER A 358 -19.74 -23.12 20.41
N ALA A 359 -18.86 -24.11 20.59
CA ALA A 359 -17.41 -23.89 20.62
C ALA A 359 -16.88 -23.44 19.24
N GLY A 360 -17.43 -23.96 18.15
CA GLY A 360 -17.05 -23.57 16.78
C GLY A 360 -17.39 -22.13 16.40
N THR A 361 -18.22 -21.44 17.19
CA THR A 361 -18.70 -20.08 16.91
C THR A 361 -18.35 -19.05 17.99
N SER A 362 -17.70 -19.48 19.08
CA SER A 362 -17.36 -18.62 20.23
C SER A 362 -15.89 -18.72 20.61
N VAL A 363 -15.35 -17.66 21.21
CA VAL A 363 -14.03 -17.65 21.84
C VAL A 363 -14.18 -18.02 23.31
N ALA A 364 -13.42 -19.01 23.77
CA ALA A 364 -13.41 -19.39 25.18
C ALA A 364 -12.25 -18.73 25.92
N LEU A 365 -12.54 -18.08 27.04
CA LEU A 365 -11.58 -17.38 27.86
C LEU A 365 -11.47 -18.07 29.23
N PHE A 366 -10.24 -18.34 29.64
CA PHE A 366 -9.88 -18.98 30.91
C PHE A 366 -9.02 -18.02 31.72
N ARG A 367 -9.54 -17.56 32.86
CA ARG A 367 -8.86 -16.58 33.73
C ARG A 367 -8.75 -17.13 35.16
N PRO A 368 -7.55 -17.58 35.59
CA PRO A 368 -7.31 -17.92 36.99
C PRO A 368 -7.37 -16.66 37.86
N ILE A 369 -8.01 -16.77 39.01
CA ILE A 369 -8.19 -15.74 40.02
C ILE A 369 -7.72 -16.35 41.35
N GLN A 370 -6.74 -15.72 41.99
CA GLN A 370 -6.28 -16.10 43.32
C GLN A 370 -7.02 -15.26 44.36
N ASP A 371 -7.63 -15.92 45.34
CA ASP A 371 -8.16 -15.24 46.52
C ASP A 371 -7.08 -15.22 47.62
N HIS A 372 -6.42 -14.06 47.77
CA HIS A 372 -5.35 -13.88 48.75
C HIS A 372 -5.81 -14.01 50.22
N ALA A 373 -7.11 -13.92 50.50
CA ALA A 373 -7.63 -14.04 51.87
C ALA A 373 -7.80 -15.51 52.30
N SER A 374 -8.11 -16.40 51.36
CA SER A 374 -8.39 -17.81 51.61
C SER A 374 -7.31 -18.76 51.06
N ASP A 375 -6.32 -18.24 50.33
CA ASP A 375 -5.31 -18.99 49.57
C ASP A 375 -5.92 -20.04 48.62
N THR A 376 -7.12 -19.75 48.11
CA THR A 376 -7.83 -20.59 47.13
C THR A 376 -7.69 -20.03 45.72
N TYR A 377 -7.75 -20.93 44.74
CA TYR A 377 -7.72 -20.58 43.33
C TYR A 377 -9.08 -20.87 42.70
N ARG A 378 -9.57 -19.93 41.90
CA ARG A 378 -10.81 -20.07 41.12
C ARG A 378 -10.52 -19.77 39.67
N LEU A 379 -11.21 -20.46 38.77
CA LEU A 379 -11.11 -20.22 37.34
C LEU A 379 -12.41 -19.57 36.86
N LEU A 380 -12.30 -18.35 36.36
CA LEU A 380 -13.39 -17.74 35.61
C LEU A 380 -13.30 -18.23 34.16
N PHE A 381 -14.34 -18.94 33.74
CA PHE A 381 -14.54 -19.37 32.37
C PHE A 381 -15.63 -18.51 31.72
N GLN A 382 -15.32 -17.95 30.55
CA GLN A 382 -16.27 -17.18 29.75
C GLN A 382 -16.29 -17.69 28.31
N GLN A 383 -17.47 -17.82 27.71
CA GLN A 383 -17.62 -17.91 26.25
C GLN A 383 -18.05 -16.56 25.72
N LEU A 384 -17.37 -16.09 24.68
CA LEU A 384 -17.55 -14.79 24.09
C LEU A 384 -17.91 -14.96 22.61
N ASP A 385 -18.77 -14.10 22.09
CA ASP A 385 -18.92 -13.99 20.64
C ASP A 385 -17.66 -13.35 20.00
N GLN A 386 -17.64 -13.24 18.68
CA GLN A 386 -16.52 -12.63 17.95
C GLN A 386 -16.32 -11.13 18.24
N ASN A 387 -17.31 -10.47 18.87
CA ASN A 387 -17.27 -9.06 19.25
C ASN A 387 -16.90 -8.86 20.73
N GLY A 388 -16.65 -9.94 21.49
CA GLY A 388 -16.34 -9.87 22.92
C GLY A 388 -17.57 -9.81 23.83
N THR A 389 -18.78 -10.06 23.34
CA THR A 389 -19.99 -10.15 24.17
C THR A 389 -19.99 -11.47 24.93
N ILE A 390 -20.16 -11.43 26.26
CA ILE A 390 -20.25 -12.63 27.10
C ILE A 390 -21.55 -13.39 26.79
N LEU A 391 -21.41 -14.61 26.28
CA LEU A 391 -22.51 -15.55 26.01
C LEU A 391 -22.78 -16.46 27.21
N LEU A 392 -21.71 -16.87 27.91
CA LEU A 392 -21.77 -17.74 29.08
C LEU A 392 -20.65 -17.36 30.04
N GLU A 393 -20.95 -17.40 31.34
CA GLU A 393 -19.97 -17.24 32.41
C GLU A 393 -20.15 -18.32 33.49
N ARG A 394 -19.04 -18.90 33.92
CA ARG A 394 -18.97 -19.91 34.98
C ARG A 394 -17.72 -19.72 35.82
N GLU A 395 -17.89 -19.87 37.13
CA GLU A 395 -16.79 -19.91 38.09
C GLU A 395 -16.55 -21.36 38.53
N ILE A 396 -15.31 -21.82 38.44
CA ILE A 396 -14.92 -23.20 38.73
C ILE A 396 -13.89 -23.15 39.87
N SER A 397 -14.17 -23.83 40.99
CA SER A 397 -13.17 -23.99 42.05
C SER A 397 -11.99 -24.84 41.56
N LEU A 398 -10.77 -24.38 41.85
CA LEU A 398 -9.51 -25.10 41.63
C LEU A 398 -8.95 -25.67 42.95
N ASP A 399 -9.80 -25.95 43.95
CA ASP A 399 -9.36 -26.57 45.19
C ASP A 399 -8.74 -27.96 44.91
N GLY A 400 -7.57 -28.24 45.48
CA GLY A 400 -6.79 -29.46 45.21
C GLY A 400 -5.96 -29.45 43.90
N PHE A 401 -6.03 -28.38 43.10
CA PHE A 401 -5.33 -28.27 41.80
C PHE A 401 -3.80 -28.42 41.92
N PHE A 402 -3.19 -27.89 42.98
CA PHE A 402 -1.75 -28.00 43.24
C PHE A 402 -1.36 -29.26 44.03
N GLU A 403 -2.34 -29.97 44.59
CA GLU A 403 -2.11 -31.18 45.41
C GLU A 403 -2.11 -32.46 44.56
N GLY A 404 -2.43 -32.38 43.27
CA GLY A 404 -2.41 -33.51 42.33
C GLY A 404 -3.56 -34.51 42.52
N VAL A 405 -4.58 -34.16 43.31
CA VAL A 405 -5.74 -35.02 43.60
C VAL A 405 -6.86 -34.68 42.62
N PHE A 406 -7.03 -35.50 41.58
CA PHE A 406 -8.05 -35.28 40.56
C PHE A 406 -9.05 -36.44 40.48
N ASP A 407 -10.35 -36.13 40.48
CA ASP A 407 -11.47 -37.08 40.35
C ASP A 407 -11.76 -37.49 38.89
N GLY A 408 -10.78 -37.47 37.98
CA GLY A 408 -10.90 -37.94 36.59
C GLY A 408 -11.71 -37.04 35.64
N ILE A 409 -12.64 -36.23 36.15
CA ILE A 409 -13.50 -35.33 35.36
C ILE A 409 -12.75 -34.04 34.96
N ARG A 410 -11.80 -33.59 35.80
CA ARG A 410 -11.09 -32.30 35.63
C ARG A 410 -9.65 -32.44 35.11
N ASP A 411 -9.16 -33.66 34.88
CA ASP A 411 -7.79 -33.95 34.44
C ASP A 411 -7.41 -33.19 33.16
N ARG A 412 -8.36 -33.07 32.22
CA ARG A 412 -8.13 -32.35 30.95
C ARG A 412 -8.00 -30.84 31.13
N LEU A 413 -8.77 -30.26 32.06
CA LEU A 413 -8.65 -28.85 32.42
C LEU A 413 -7.32 -28.59 33.12
N PHE A 414 -6.92 -29.50 34.00
CA PHE A 414 -5.62 -29.45 34.66
C PHE A 414 -4.49 -29.44 33.64
N LEU A 415 -4.47 -30.38 32.69
CA LEU A 415 -3.42 -30.44 31.67
C LEU A 415 -3.37 -29.15 30.83
N LEU A 416 -4.52 -28.60 30.42
CA LEU A 416 -4.57 -27.32 29.71
C LEU A 416 -3.92 -26.21 30.54
N LEU A 417 -4.37 -25.99 31.77
CA LEU A 417 -3.88 -24.90 32.62
C LEU A 417 -2.41 -25.10 33.03
N ASN A 418 -2.00 -26.33 33.33
CA ASN A 418 -0.64 -26.68 33.70
C ASN A 418 0.33 -26.39 32.55
N GLU A 419 0.10 -26.97 31.37
CA GLU A 419 1.01 -26.85 30.24
C GLU A 419 1.03 -25.45 29.59
N SER A 420 -0.02 -24.65 29.79
CA SER A 420 -0.14 -23.34 29.15
C SER A 420 0.04 -22.14 30.08
N MET A 421 -0.28 -22.25 31.38
CA MET A 421 -0.37 -21.08 32.27
C MET A 421 0.51 -21.17 33.53
N THR A 422 1.19 -22.29 33.78
CA THR A 422 2.10 -22.38 34.94
C THR A 422 3.48 -21.79 34.66
N GLY A 423 4.03 -21.06 35.64
CA GLY A 423 5.40 -20.56 35.58
C GLY A 423 6.44 -21.61 35.97
N TYR A 424 7.74 -21.28 35.81
CA TYR A 424 8.84 -22.15 36.26
C TYR A 424 8.80 -22.47 37.77
N ASP A 425 8.16 -21.60 38.55
CA ASP A 425 7.97 -21.76 39.99
C ASP A 425 6.77 -22.67 40.35
N GLY A 426 6.09 -23.25 39.35
CA GLY A 426 4.94 -24.15 39.54
C GLY A 426 3.60 -23.44 39.85
N GLY A 427 3.59 -22.12 40.05
CA GLY A 427 2.38 -21.33 40.27
C GLY A 427 1.65 -20.93 38.97
N LEU A 428 0.33 -20.83 39.04
CA LEU A 428 -0.50 -20.25 37.95
C LEU A 428 -0.20 -18.76 37.81
N ARG A 429 0.13 -18.31 36.59
CA ARG A 429 0.32 -16.88 36.30
C ARG A 429 -1.03 -16.16 36.33
N SER A 430 -1.04 -14.89 36.74
CA SER A 430 -2.21 -13.99 36.70
C SER A 430 -2.63 -13.57 35.28
N ASN A 431 -2.22 -14.32 34.27
CA ASN A 431 -2.53 -14.10 32.87
C ASN A 431 -3.82 -14.86 32.51
N TRP A 432 -4.42 -14.56 31.37
CA TRP A 432 -5.58 -15.31 30.87
C TRP A 432 -5.21 -16.07 29.58
N LEU A 433 -5.97 -17.11 29.26
CA LEU A 433 -5.82 -17.91 28.05
C LEU A 433 -7.09 -17.82 27.21
N ALA A 434 -6.95 -17.54 25.92
CA ALA A 434 -8.06 -17.56 24.98
C ALA A 434 -7.93 -18.73 23.99
N VAL A 435 -9.04 -19.41 23.72
CA VAL A 435 -9.17 -20.47 22.73
C VAL A 435 -10.12 -20.02 21.62
N HIS A 436 -9.60 -19.98 20.40
CA HIS A 436 -10.27 -19.52 19.19
C HIS A 436 -10.60 -20.73 18.29
N PRO A 437 -11.80 -20.82 17.72
CA PRO A 437 -12.11 -21.83 16.72
C PRO A 437 -11.30 -21.57 15.44
N VAL A 438 -10.89 -22.65 14.76
CA VAL A 438 -10.17 -22.58 13.47
C VAL A 438 -10.82 -23.48 12.43
N ASP A 439 -10.52 -23.22 11.16
CA ASP A 439 -10.84 -24.13 10.06
C ASP A 439 -9.99 -25.40 10.20
N GLU A 440 -10.65 -26.55 10.43
CA GLU A 440 -10.00 -27.85 10.61
C GLU A 440 -9.19 -28.30 9.38
N GLU A 441 -9.57 -27.87 8.17
CA GLU A 441 -8.82 -28.19 6.95
C GLU A 441 -7.52 -27.37 6.85
N ARG A 442 -7.52 -26.15 7.41
CA ARG A 442 -6.41 -25.20 7.31
C ARG A 442 -6.21 -24.41 8.62
N PRO A 443 -5.88 -25.10 9.72
CA PRO A 443 -5.86 -24.50 11.05
C PRO A 443 -4.81 -23.39 11.18
N GLU A 444 -3.71 -23.49 10.43
CA GLU A 444 -2.61 -22.51 10.42
C GLU A 444 -2.99 -21.16 9.76
N GLN A 445 -4.15 -21.06 9.09
CA GLN A 445 -4.63 -19.78 8.56
C GLN A 445 -4.78 -18.72 9.65
N ILE A 446 -5.10 -19.10 10.88
CA ILE A 446 -5.23 -18.16 11.99
C ILE A 446 -3.93 -17.39 12.29
N LEU A 447 -2.78 -17.94 11.89
CA LEU A 447 -1.45 -17.33 12.08
C LEU A 447 -1.06 -16.38 10.94
N GLN A 448 -1.80 -16.38 9.83
CA GLN A 448 -1.59 -15.43 8.73
C GLN A 448 -1.89 -14.00 9.21
N ASP A 449 -1.29 -13.00 8.55
CA ASP A 449 -1.31 -11.63 9.04
C ASP A 449 -2.70 -11.04 9.31
N GLN A 450 -3.66 -11.25 8.42
CA GLN A 450 -4.99 -10.66 8.59
C GLN A 450 -5.80 -11.36 9.71
N PRO A 451 -5.93 -12.70 9.75
CA PRO A 451 -6.55 -13.40 10.89
C PRO A 451 -5.85 -13.12 12.21
N TYR A 452 -4.52 -13.17 12.24
CA TYR A 452 -3.75 -12.96 13.48
C TYR A 452 -3.92 -11.54 14.02
N ARG A 453 -4.00 -10.52 13.16
CA ARG A 453 -4.31 -9.14 13.61
C ARG A 453 -5.68 -9.04 14.27
N LYS A 454 -6.70 -9.73 13.77
CA LYS A 454 -8.03 -9.76 14.42
C LYS A 454 -7.97 -10.43 15.79
N LEU A 455 -7.22 -11.52 15.90
CA LEU A 455 -6.98 -12.19 17.17
C LEU A 455 -6.30 -11.24 18.16
N GLN A 456 -5.28 -10.48 17.74
CA GLN A 456 -4.59 -9.52 18.60
C GLN A 456 -5.46 -8.33 19.00
N GLU A 457 -6.36 -7.88 18.12
CA GLU A 457 -7.33 -6.85 18.44
C GLU A 457 -8.30 -7.32 19.53
N PHE A 458 -8.82 -8.54 19.41
CA PHE A 458 -9.65 -9.16 20.44
C PHE A 458 -8.90 -9.27 21.78
N HIS A 459 -7.65 -9.74 21.75
CA HIS A 459 -6.81 -9.85 22.95
C HIS A 459 -6.60 -8.50 23.64
N ARG A 460 -6.40 -7.42 22.87
CA ARG A 460 -6.29 -6.07 23.41
C ARG A 460 -7.59 -5.63 24.11
N GLN A 461 -8.73 -5.82 23.45
CA GLN A 461 -10.05 -5.47 24.01
C GLN A 461 -10.32 -6.22 25.33
N MET A 462 -9.99 -7.52 25.37
CA MET A 462 -10.13 -8.32 26.59
C MET A 462 -9.20 -7.83 27.71
N THR A 463 -7.97 -7.44 27.37
CA THR A 463 -7.03 -6.89 28.36
C THR A 463 -7.59 -5.61 28.97
N GLU A 464 -8.10 -4.68 28.15
CA GLU A 464 -8.71 -3.44 28.62
C GLU A 464 -9.90 -3.72 29.56
N MET A 465 -10.82 -4.62 29.15
CA MET A 465 -11.99 -5.02 29.95
C MET A 465 -11.63 -5.66 31.29
N ILE A 466 -10.54 -6.44 31.36
CA ILE A 466 -10.10 -7.13 32.58
C ILE A 466 -9.38 -6.19 33.55
N THR A 467 -8.77 -5.10 33.04
CA THR A 467 -8.05 -4.11 33.85
C THR A 467 -8.92 -3.00 34.43
N THR A 468 -10.11 -2.77 33.86
CA THR A 468 -11.19 -1.93 34.42
C THR A 468 -12.01 -2.68 35.45
#